data_AF-A0A388S1M9-F1
#
_entry.id   AF-A0A388S1M9-F1
#
_cell.length_a   1.000
_cell.length_b   1.000
_cell.length_c   1.000
_cell.angle_alpha   90.00
_cell.angle_beta   90.00
_cell.angle_gamma   90.00
#
_symmetry.space_group_name_H-M   'P 1'
#
loop_
_entity.id
_entity.type
_entity.pdbx_description
1 polymer ?
#
loop_
_entity_poly.entity_id
_entity_poly.type
_entity_poly.pdbx_seq_one_letter_code
_entity_poly.pdbx_strand_id
1 'polypeptide(L)'
;MSLDAANLREVLPEKRYTLIVAFINHMRVRTRDDLAEMFIRRMGAIHKRARDEMERIQSRQRAQMEKLVTLLDGVVDIVADGQDDALIGRQVRRFLAPSGDLEPLRESCAEVRAFSGNNYLPLLWRHFRAHRSVMLRLAQVLEWESTSQSRTLLAALAVVLGNESLHREWIAADVDVSFASERWRKLVRRPHDQGSPTNRRYLELCVLSHMVNELRSGDLCVVGSDAFADYRAHLLPWRECERRLPEYCAKLDMPANAQDFVVHLRQWLTDTARTLDASFPDKRQHVTIGQDGEPVLKRTIAREIPASAIALQQAPIRRMPTRNLLDVLANIEHWTHFTRHFGPLSGSDPKIRNAAERYLLTIFAMAATWGPPRAARHMGDRVTPQMMSFVNRRHLSLERLETAQRE
;
A
#
# COMPACT_ATOMS: atom_id res chain seq x y z
N MET A 1 -8.30 22.72 -8.77
CA MET A 1 -8.37 24.02 -9.49
C MET A 1 -8.72 23.76 -10.95
N SER A 2 -9.88 24.20 -11.45
CA SER A 2 -10.22 24.09 -12.89
C SER A 2 -10.39 25.47 -13.53
N LEU A 3 -9.36 26.31 -13.40
CA LEU A 3 -9.18 27.45 -14.26
C LEU A 3 -8.50 26.93 -15.52
N ASP A 4 -9.14 27.04 -16.68
CA ASP A 4 -8.50 26.81 -17.96
C ASP A 4 -7.58 27.99 -18.31
N ALA A 5 -6.75 27.83 -19.34
CA ALA A 5 -5.81 28.86 -19.75
C ALA A 5 -6.47 30.18 -20.18
N ALA A 6 -7.75 30.15 -20.59
CA ALA A 6 -8.51 31.35 -20.95
C ALA A 6 -8.91 32.13 -19.69
N ASN A 7 -9.43 31.44 -18.68
CA ASN A 7 -9.78 32.04 -17.39
C ASN A 7 -8.54 32.63 -16.69
N LEU A 8 -7.36 32.02 -16.87
CA LEU A 8 -6.12 32.56 -16.31
C LEU A 8 -5.74 33.92 -16.94
N ARG A 9 -6.13 34.18 -18.20
CA ARG A 9 -5.89 35.45 -18.90
C ARG A 9 -6.81 36.58 -18.42
N GLU A 10 -7.94 36.25 -17.81
CA GLU A 10 -8.88 37.22 -17.24
C GLU A 10 -8.48 37.68 -15.83
N VAL A 11 -7.57 36.95 -15.18
CA VAL A 11 -7.05 37.28 -13.85
C VAL A 11 -5.94 38.33 -13.95
N LEU A 12 -5.89 39.27 -13.00
CA LEU A 12 -4.84 40.27 -12.87
C LEU A 12 -3.43 39.62 -12.91
N PRO A 13 -2.42 40.28 -13.51
CA PRO A 13 -1.09 39.69 -13.72
C PRO A 13 -0.45 39.13 -12.44
N GLU A 14 -0.56 39.84 -11.31
CA GLU A 14 0.04 39.45 -10.04
C GLU A 14 -0.57 38.13 -9.53
N LYS A 15 -1.91 38.06 -9.51
CA LYS A 15 -2.64 36.84 -9.14
C LYS A 15 -2.36 35.69 -10.12
N ARG A 16 -2.21 36.00 -11.41
CA ARG A 16 -1.89 35.03 -12.45
C ARG A 16 -0.52 34.38 -12.22
N TYR A 17 0.51 35.18 -11.95
CA TYR A 17 1.85 34.67 -11.66
C TYR A 17 1.85 33.80 -10.40
N THR A 18 1.18 34.23 -9.34
CA THR A 18 1.04 33.43 -8.11
C THR A 18 0.37 32.08 -8.38
N LEU A 19 -0.71 32.05 -9.16
CA LEU A 19 -1.38 30.80 -9.54
C LEU A 19 -0.50 29.88 -10.39
N ILE A 20 0.29 30.44 -11.32
CA ILE A 20 1.23 29.66 -12.15
C ILE A 20 2.33 29.06 -11.27
N VAL A 21 2.94 29.85 -10.37
CA VAL A 21 3.99 29.37 -9.47
C VAL A 21 3.44 28.28 -8.53
N ALA A 22 2.26 28.50 -7.95
CA ALA A 22 1.60 27.49 -7.11
C ALA A 22 1.29 26.21 -7.88
N PHE A 23 0.81 26.33 -9.13
CA PHE A 23 0.57 25.17 -10.00
C PHE A 23 1.86 24.43 -10.34
N ILE A 24 2.94 25.13 -10.72
CA ILE A 24 4.25 24.52 -10.99
C ILE A 24 4.75 23.80 -9.74
N ASN A 25 4.63 24.41 -8.56
CA ASN A 25 5.03 23.77 -7.31
C ASN A 25 4.23 22.49 -7.06
N HIS A 26 2.90 22.55 -7.17
CA HIS A 26 2.04 21.37 -7.01
C HIS A 26 2.36 20.26 -8.03
N MET A 27 2.61 20.62 -9.29
CA MET A 27 3.00 19.65 -10.32
C MET A 27 4.38 19.03 -10.03
N ARG A 28 5.33 19.78 -9.48
CA ARG A 28 6.65 19.24 -9.08
C ARG A 28 6.53 18.23 -7.95
N VAL A 29 5.74 18.56 -6.92
CA VAL A 29 5.44 17.68 -5.78
C VAL A 29 4.80 16.38 -6.29
N ARG A 30 3.73 16.50 -7.06
CA ARG A 30 3.03 15.35 -7.66
C ARG A 30 3.94 14.49 -8.53
N THR A 31 4.79 15.11 -9.35
CA THR A 31 5.72 14.37 -10.22
C THR A 31 6.70 13.55 -9.38
N ARG A 32 7.21 14.09 -8.25
CA ARG A 32 8.09 13.33 -7.36
C ARG A 32 7.38 12.12 -6.75
N ASP A 33 6.13 12.28 -6.32
CA ASP A 33 5.32 11.17 -5.80
C ASP A 33 5.07 10.11 -6.88
N ASP A 34 4.71 10.53 -8.11
CA ASP A 34 4.51 9.62 -9.23
C ASP A 34 5.80 8.82 -9.56
N LEU A 35 6.98 9.46 -9.46
CA LEU A 35 8.28 8.80 -9.68
C LEU A 35 8.63 7.81 -8.56
N ALA A 36 8.38 8.17 -7.29
CA ALA A 36 8.57 7.27 -6.16
C ALA A 36 7.62 6.07 -6.23
N GLU A 37 6.36 6.29 -6.59
CA GLU A 37 5.40 5.20 -6.80
C GLU A 37 5.82 4.30 -7.98
N MET A 38 6.27 4.90 -9.09
CA MET A 38 6.79 4.13 -10.23
C MET A 38 7.99 3.26 -9.82
N PHE A 39 8.91 3.80 -9.01
CA PHE A 39 10.06 3.07 -8.47
C PHE A 39 9.62 1.84 -7.67
N ILE A 40 8.67 2.03 -6.74
CA ILE A 40 8.08 0.97 -5.92
C ILE A 40 7.40 -0.10 -6.78
N ARG A 41 6.55 0.31 -7.72
CA ARG A 41 5.81 -0.61 -8.60
C ARG A 41 6.75 -1.39 -9.51
N ARG A 42 7.79 -0.75 -10.05
CA ARG A 42 8.76 -1.38 -10.95
C ARG A 42 9.58 -2.46 -10.24
N MET A 43 10.15 -2.14 -9.07
CA MET A 43 10.85 -3.14 -8.27
C MET A 43 9.93 -4.26 -7.81
N GLY A 44 8.71 -3.95 -7.38
CA GLY A 44 7.70 -4.96 -7.03
C GLY A 44 7.43 -5.94 -8.18
N ALA A 45 7.30 -5.45 -9.41
CA ALA A 45 7.11 -6.29 -10.59
C ALA A 45 8.34 -7.17 -10.89
N ILE A 46 9.56 -6.66 -10.69
CA ILE A 46 10.80 -7.42 -10.87
C ILE A 46 10.88 -8.56 -9.84
N HIS A 47 10.60 -8.28 -8.56
CA HIS A 47 10.53 -9.32 -7.53
C HIS A 47 9.46 -10.36 -7.82
N LYS A 48 8.27 -9.93 -8.29
CA LYS A 48 7.20 -10.84 -8.67
C LYS A 48 7.63 -11.79 -9.79
N ARG A 49 8.19 -11.27 -10.88
CA ARG A 49 8.67 -12.11 -12.00
C ARG A 49 9.74 -13.12 -11.58
N ALA A 50 10.65 -12.73 -10.68
CA ALA A 50 11.68 -13.64 -10.18
C ALA A 50 11.09 -14.76 -9.30
N ARG A 51 10.05 -14.47 -8.50
CA ARG A 51 9.30 -15.49 -7.75
C ARG A 51 8.52 -16.41 -8.68
N ASP A 52 7.81 -15.86 -9.66
CA ASP A 52 7.08 -16.64 -10.66
C ASP A 52 8.03 -17.57 -11.45
N GLU A 53 9.25 -17.11 -11.78
CA GLU A 53 10.28 -17.93 -12.42
C GLU A 53 10.78 -19.04 -11.49
N MET A 54 11.00 -18.74 -10.21
CA MET A 54 11.35 -19.75 -9.20
C MET A 54 10.25 -20.82 -9.06
N GLU A 55 8.98 -20.41 -8.99
CA GLU A 55 7.86 -21.34 -8.89
C GLU A 55 7.79 -22.28 -10.10
N ARG A 56 8.07 -21.75 -11.31
CA ARG A 56 8.19 -22.57 -12.52
C ARG A 56 9.37 -23.54 -12.46
N ILE A 57 10.53 -23.10 -11.95
CA ILE A 57 11.69 -23.97 -11.75
C ILE A 57 11.35 -25.09 -10.76
N GLN A 58 10.74 -24.75 -9.62
CA GLN A 58 10.32 -25.71 -8.60
C GLN A 58 9.26 -26.69 -9.12
N SER A 59 8.29 -26.23 -9.91
CA SER A 59 7.29 -27.10 -10.52
C SER A 59 7.92 -28.11 -11.48
N ARG A 60 8.88 -27.69 -12.32
CA ARG A 60 9.63 -28.61 -13.18
C ARG A 60 10.44 -29.62 -12.38
N GLN A 61 11.09 -29.17 -11.30
CA GLN A 61 11.85 -30.04 -10.40
C GLN A 61 10.95 -31.04 -9.67
N ARG A 62 9.77 -30.63 -9.20
CA ARG A 62 8.78 -31.55 -8.61
C ARG A 62 8.35 -32.61 -9.61
N ALA A 63 8.09 -32.24 -10.86
CA ALA A 63 7.77 -33.22 -11.90
C ALA A 63 8.95 -34.18 -12.18
N GLN A 64 10.20 -33.72 -12.12
CA GLN A 64 11.38 -34.59 -12.19
C GLN A 64 11.49 -35.51 -10.97
N MET A 65 11.23 -34.99 -9.77
CA MET A 65 11.27 -35.74 -8.51
C MET A 65 10.17 -36.81 -8.48
N GLU A 66 8.96 -36.50 -8.92
CA GLU A 66 7.86 -37.48 -9.07
C GLU A 66 8.28 -38.62 -10.00
N LYS A 67 8.92 -38.32 -11.14
CA LYS A 67 9.46 -39.36 -12.04
C LYS A 67 10.50 -40.24 -11.35
N LEU A 68 11.41 -39.65 -10.57
CA LEU A 68 12.40 -40.41 -9.81
C LEU A 68 11.76 -41.28 -8.71
N VAL A 69 10.70 -40.79 -8.06
CA VAL A 69 9.93 -41.55 -7.06
C VAL A 69 9.19 -42.71 -7.73
N THR A 70 8.54 -42.52 -8.88
CA THR A 70 7.91 -43.61 -9.64
C THR A 70 8.92 -44.65 -10.09
N LEU A 71 10.12 -44.24 -10.50
CA LEU A 71 11.20 -45.16 -10.83
C LEU A 71 11.66 -45.97 -9.60
N LEU A 72 11.73 -45.33 -8.43
CA LEU A 72 12.06 -46.02 -7.19
C LEU A 72 10.95 -47.01 -6.79
N ASP A 73 9.68 -46.61 -6.91
CA ASP A 73 8.50 -47.44 -6.62
C ASP A 73 8.49 -48.71 -7.49
N GLY A 74 8.72 -48.56 -8.79
CA GLY A 74 8.84 -49.71 -9.69
C GLY A 74 10.04 -50.62 -9.38
N VAL A 75 11.13 -50.09 -8.81
CA VAL A 75 12.24 -50.92 -8.30
C VAL A 75 11.83 -51.66 -7.03
N VAL A 76 11.08 -51.01 -6.13
CA VAL A 76 10.55 -51.64 -4.92
C VAL A 76 9.60 -52.79 -5.29
N ASP A 77 8.71 -52.60 -6.26
CA ASP A 77 7.82 -53.66 -6.76
C ASP A 77 8.61 -54.87 -7.29
N ILE A 78 9.65 -54.64 -8.10
CA ILE A 78 10.51 -55.71 -8.64
C ILE A 78 11.23 -56.48 -7.51
N VAL A 79 11.66 -55.77 -6.47
CA VAL A 79 12.31 -56.38 -5.29
C VAL A 79 11.31 -57.14 -4.43
N ALA A 80 10.06 -56.68 -4.32
CA ALA A 80 9.01 -57.32 -3.53
C ALA A 80 8.47 -58.61 -4.17
N ASP A 81 8.40 -58.67 -5.52
CA ASP A 81 7.89 -59.84 -6.26
C ASP A 81 8.95 -60.94 -6.49
N GLY A 82 10.23 -60.61 -6.42
CA GLY A 82 11.32 -61.53 -6.74
C GLY A 82 11.70 -62.48 -5.60
N GLN A 83 11.94 -63.76 -5.93
CA GLN A 83 12.44 -64.76 -4.96
C GLN A 83 13.95 -65.05 -5.10
N ASP A 84 14.59 -64.60 -6.17
CA ASP A 84 16.03 -64.82 -6.47
C ASP A 84 16.72 -63.50 -6.82
N ASP A 85 17.75 -63.15 -6.05
CA ASP A 85 18.53 -61.91 -6.18
C ASP A 85 19.15 -61.73 -7.57
N ALA A 86 19.55 -62.82 -8.24
CA ALA A 86 20.14 -62.77 -9.57
C ALA A 86 19.10 -62.43 -10.66
N LEU A 87 17.83 -62.76 -10.45
CA LEU A 87 16.71 -62.37 -11.31
C LEU A 87 16.28 -60.93 -11.06
N ILE A 88 16.18 -60.52 -9.79
CA ILE A 88 15.89 -59.14 -9.37
C ILE A 88 16.90 -58.16 -9.99
N GLY A 89 18.20 -58.44 -9.84
CA GLY A 89 19.25 -57.56 -10.38
C GLY A 89 19.18 -57.37 -11.90
N ARG A 90 18.76 -58.40 -12.65
CA ARG A 90 18.56 -58.31 -14.11
C ARG A 90 17.32 -57.50 -14.47
N GLN A 91 16.23 -57.67 -13.74
CA GLN A 91 15.00 -56.92 -13.97
C GLN A 91 15.14 -55.44 -13.61
N VAL A 92 15.76 -55.12 -12.47
CA VAL A 92 16.06 -53.73 -12.07
C VAL A 92 16.95 -53.03 -13.10
N ARG A 93 17.99 -53.71 -13.61
CA ARG A 93 18.88 -53.14 -14.64
C ARG A 93 18.14 -52.86 -15.95
N ARG A 94 17.23 -53.75 -16.35
CA ARG A 94 16.39 -53.57 -17.55
C ARG A 94 15.36 -52.45 -17.37
N PHE A 95 14.83 -52.28 -16.16
CA PHE A 95 13.86 -51.24 -15.81
C PHE A 95 14.48 -49.85 -15.74
N LEU A 96 15.62 -49.71 -15.07
CA LEU A 96 16.32 -48.43 -14.89
C LEU A 96 17.12 -47.99 -16.12
N ALA A 97 17.60 -48.94 -16.95
CA ALA A 97 18.36 -48.66 -18.17
C ALA A 97 17.86 -49.49 -19.36
N PRO A 98 16.67 -49.20 -19.92
CA PRO A 98 16.12 -49.92 -21.08
C PRO A 98 17.03 -49.89 -22.31
N SER A 99 17.79 -48.81 -22.47
CA SER A 99 18.76 -48.58 -23.55
C SER A 99 20.19 -49.01 -23.18
N GLY A 100 20.41 -49.48 -21.96
CA GLY A 100 21.74 -49.83 -21.42
C GLY A 100 22.54 -48.68 -20.81
N ASP A 101 22.04 -47.45 -20.86
CA ASP A 101 22.69 -46.25 -20.31
C ASP A 101 21.96 -45.72 -19.06
N LEU A 102 22.74 -45.40 -18.03
CA LEU A 102 22.26 -44.84 -16.76
C LEU A 102 22.59 -43.34 -16.63
N GLU A 103 23.37 -42.76 -17.54
CA GLU A 103 23.74 -41.34 -17.49
C GLU A 103 22.53 -40.38 -17.45
N PRO A 104 21.43 -40.59 -18.22
CA PRO A 104 20.25 -39.72 -18.14
C PRO A 104 19.60 -39.69 -16.74
N LEU A 105 19.65 -40.82 -16.03
CA LEU A 105 19.16 -40.94 -14.66
C LEU A 105 20.11 -40.26 -13.67
N ARG A 106 21.43 -40.36 -13.89
CA ARG A 106 22.45 -39.66 -13.09
C ARG A 106 22.36 -38.16 -13.24
N GLU A 107 22.15 -37.66 -14.46
CA GLU A 107 21.91 -36.24 -14.75
C GLU A 107 20.65 -35.74 -14.03
N SER A 108 19.53 -36.47 -14.14
CA SER A 108 18.28 -36.14 -13.43
C SER A 108 18.47 -36.07 -11.91
N CYS A 109 19.24 -37.00 -11.33
CA CYS A 109 19.59 -36.99 -9.91
C CYS A 109 20.57 -35.87 -9.53
N ALA A 110 21.44 -35.42 -10.44
CA ALA A 110 22.36 -34.32 -10.23
C ALA A 110 21.64 -32.96 -10.26
N GLU A 111 20.70 -32.78 -11.20
CA GLU A 111 19.86 -31.58 -11.32
C GLU A 111 19.01 -31.34 -10.06
N VAL A 112 18.41 -32.39 -9.50
CA VAL A 112 17.63 -32.31 -8.25
C VAL A 112 18.52 -31.97 -7.06
N ARG A 113 19.76 -32.48 -7.01
CA ARG A 113 20.72 -32.19 -5.91
C ARG A 113 21.29 -30.78 -5.96
N ALA A 114 21.44 -30.19 -7.14
CA ALA A 114 22.06 -28.87 -7.31
C ALA A 114 21.21 -27.70 -6.79
N PHE A 115 19.90 -27.89 -6.59
CA PHE A 115 18.96 -26.81 -6.27
C PHE A 115 18.16 -27.08 -5.00
N SER A 116 18.81 -26.96 -3.84
CA SER A 116 18.18 -27.04 -2.51
C SER A 116 17.78 -25.68 -1.92
N GLY A 117 17.87 -24.59 -2.68
CA GLY A 117 17.67 -23.23 -2.18
C GLY A 117 16.34 -22.60 -2.55
N ASN A 118 15.47 -22.32 -1.56
CA ASN A 118 14.31 -21.43 -1.72
C ASN A 118 14.72 -19.93 -1.75
N ASN A 119 15.68 -19.57 -2.62
CA ASN A 119 16.19 -18.21 -2.78
C ASN A 119 16.06 -17.67 -4.22
N TYR A 120 15.09 -16.77 -4.46
CA TYR A 120 14.81 -16.21 -5.79
C TYR A 120 15.69 -15.00 -6.14
N LEU A 121 16.44 -14.47 -5.16
CA LEU A 121 17.23 -13.25 -5.32
C LEU A 121 18.26 -13.32 -6.47
N PRO A 122 18.94 -14.45 -6.76
CA PRO A 122 19.83 -14.55 -7.91
C PRO A 122 19.13 -14.33 -9.26
N LEU A 123 17.83 -14.62 -9.35
CA LEU A 123 17.05 -14.49 -10.59
C LEU A 123 16.68 -13.03 -10.90
N LEU A 124 16.79 -12.12 -9.92
CA LEU A 124 16.39 -10.72 -10.07
C LEU A 124 17.15 -10.00 -11.19
N TRP A 125 18.45 -10.30 -11.36
CA TRP A 125 19.29 -9.61 -12.34
C TRP A 125 18.75 -9.72 -13.76
N ARG A 126 18.24 -10.89 -14.15
CA ARG A 126 17.64 -11.14 -15.46
C ARG A 126 16.49 -10.18 -15.77
N HIS A 127 15.64 -9.92 -14.77
CA HIS A 127 14.46 -9.05 -14.88
C HIS A 127 14.79 -7.58 -14.67
N PHE A 128 15.87 -7.27 -13.96
CA PHE A 128 16.31 -5.91 -13.65
C PHE A 128 17.16 -5.26 -14.75
N ARG A 129 17.97 -6.04 -15.49
CA ARG A 129 18.94 -5.52 -16.47
C ARG A 129 18.34 -4.50 -17.45
N ALA A 130 17.14 -4.75 -17.95
CA ALA A 130 16.45 -3.87 -18.91
C ALA A 130 16.00 -2.53 -18.29
N HIS A 131 15.85 -2.48 -16.97
CA HIS A 131 15.37 -1.31 -16.23
C HIS A 131 16.47 -0.57 -15.47
N ARG A 132 17.69 -1.14 -15.39
CA ARG A 132 18.81 -0.62 -14.60
C ARG A 132 19.05 0.88 -14.78
N SER A 133 19.19 1.34 -16.03
CA SER A 133 19.50 2.75 -16.33
C SER A 133 18.42 3.70 -15.86
N VAL A 134 17.15 3.32 -16.00
CA VAL A 134 16.02 4.13 -15.54
C VAL A 134 15.97 4.15 -14.01
N MET A 135 16.18 3.00 -13.36
CA MET A 135 16.13 2.90 -11.90
C MET A 135 17.25 3.68 -11.21
N LEU A 136 18.49 3.61 -11.72
CA LEU A 136 19.61 4.38 -11.19
C LEU A 136 19.45 5.88 -11.45
N ARG A 137 18.95 6.27 -12.63
CA ARG A 137 18.64 7.68 -12.93
C ARG A 137 17.59 8.25 -11.97
N LEU A 138 16.55 7.49 -11.64
CA LEU A 138 15.56 7.91 -10.64
C LEU A 138 16.20 8.08 -9.27
N ALA A 139 17.03 7.12 -8.86
CA ALA A 139 17.75 7.17 -7.60
C ALA A 139 18.74 8.36 -7.53
N GLN A 140 19.22 8.84 -8.67
CA GLN A 140 20.09 10.02 -8.74
C GLN A 140 19.31 11.36 -8.78
N VAL A 141 18.14 11.39 -9.42
CA VAL A 141 17.34 12.63 -9.60
C VAL A 141 16.51 12.99 -8.37
N LEU A 142 16.01 11.98 -7.66
CA LEU A 142 15.27 12.19 -6.42
C LEU A 142 16.24 12.44 -5.26
N GLU A 143 15.87 13.38 -4.40
CA GLU A 143 16.59 13.68 -3.17
C GLU A 143 16.00 12.83 -2.04
N TRP A 144 16.82 11.92 -1.51
CA TRP A 144 16.40 10.93 -0.51
C TRP A 144 16.90 11.34 0.88
N GLU A 145 16.01 11.24 1.86
CA GLU A 145 16.35 11.47 3.27
C GLU A 145 15.89 10.30 4.14
N SER A 146 16.66 10.02 5.19
CA SER A 146 16.30 8.99 6.17
C SER A 146 15.45 9.63 7.26
N THR A 147 14.31 9.02 7.56
CA THR A 147 13.49 9.42 8.72
C THR A 147 13.89 8.67 10.00
N SER A 148 14.83 7.72 9.88
CA SER A 148 15.41 6.98 10.99
C SER A 148 16.80 7.52 11.40
N GLN A 149 17.35 6.99 12.50
CA GLN A 149 18.74 7.29 12.90
C GLN A 149 19.78 6.60 12.00
N SER A 150 19.38 5.57 11.26
CA SER A 150 20.27 4.83 10.39
C SER A 150 20.45 5.54 9.05
N ARG A 151 21.71 5.69 8.62
CA ARG A 151 22.08 6.21 7.28
C ARG A 151 22.81 5.17 6.43
N THR A 152 22.84 3.91 6.87
CA THR A 152 23.60 2.84 6.20
C THR A 152 23.10 2.57 4.78
N LEU A 153 21.78 2.60 4.56
CA LEU A 153 21.21 2.43 3.22
C LEU A 153 21.59 3.57 2.27
N LEU A 154 21.52 4.82 2.72
CA LEU A 154 21.90 6.00 1.91
C LEU A 154 23.41 6.00 1.60
N ALA A 155 24.24 5.59 2.56
CA ALA A 155 25.68 5.41 2.32
C ALA A 155 25.94 4.33 1.27
N ALA A 156 25.24 3.20 1.34
CA ALA A 156 25.33 2.14 0.33
C ALA A 156 24.83 2.62 -1.05
N LEU A 157 23.77 3.42 -1.11
CA LEU A 157 23.28 4.05 -2.34
C LEU A 157 24.33 4.98 -2.96
N ALA A 158 25.04 5.77 -2.16
CA ALA A 158 26.11 6.61 -2.64
C ALA A 158 27.23 5.79 -3.31
N VAL A 159 27.59 4.63 -2.73
CA VAL A 159 28.55 3.71 -3.36
C VAL A 159 28.00 3.12 -4.66
N VAL A 160 26.72 2.75 -4.70
CA VAL A 160 26.06 2.26 -5.93
C VAL A 160 26.14 3.30 -7.05
N LEU A 161 25.78 4.56 -6.77
CA LEU A 161 25.81 5.63 -7.77
C LEU A 161 27.24 5.99 -8.19
N GLY A 162 28.19 6.01 -7.25
CA GLY A 162 29.61 6.26 -7.54
C GLY A 162 30.28 5.19 -8.40
N ASN A 163 29.74 3.97 -8.41
CA ASN A 163 30.25 2.83 -9.19
C ASN A 163 29.35 2.47 -10.38
N GLU A 164 28.39 3.34 -10.75
CA GLU A 164 27.41 3.04 -11.81
C GLU A 164 28.07 2.74 -13.17
N SER A 165 29.13 3.48 -13.52
CA SER A 165 29.85 3.40 -14.79
C SER A 165 30.76 2.17 -14.90
N LEU A 166 31.05 1.49 -13.79
CA LEU A 166 31.91 0.31 -13.81
C LEU A 166 31.17 -0.88 -14.42
N HIS A 167 31.84 -1.56 -15.35
CA HIS A 167 31.34 -2.79 -15.96
C HIS A 167 31.77 -4.06 -15.23
N ARG A 168 32.73 -3.95 -14.29
CA ARG A 168 33.22 -5.06 -13.48
C ARG A 168 32.12 -5.56 -12.55
N GLU A 169 32.13 -6.86 -12.28
CA GLU A 169 31.16 -7.50 -11.39
C GLU A 169 31.53 -7.28 -9.92
N TRP A 170 32.82 -7.34 -9.60
CA TRP A 170 33.34 -7.18 -8.24
C TRP A 170 34.08 -5.85 -8.09
N ILE A 171 33.72 -5.08 -7.07
CA ILE A 171 34.28 -3.77 -6.75
C ILE A 171 35.04 -3.82 -5.42
N ALA A 172 36.09 -3.00 -5.30
CA ALA A 172 36.95 -2.93 -4.12
C ALA A 172 36.29 -2.20 -2.92
N ALA A 173 35.11 -1.61 -3.12
CA ALA A 173 34.39 -0.92 -2.07
C ALA A 173 33.85 -1.91 -1.03
N ASP A 174 34.22 -1.73 0.24
CA ASP A 174 33.57 -2.41 1.36
C ASP A 174 32.36 -1.57 1.81
N VAL A 175 31.16 -2.15 1.67
CA VAL A 175 29.90 -1.46 1.91
C VAL A 175 29.20 -2.12 3.08
N ASP A 176 28.88 -1.35 4.13
CA ASP A 176 28.06 -1.85 5.22
C ASP A 176 26.65 -2.21 4.70
N VAL A 177 26.32 -3.50 4.79
CA VAL A 177 25.03 -4.09 4.40
C VAL A 177 24.32 -4.71 5.62
N SER A 178 24.54 -4.11 6.79
CA SER A 178 23.87 -4.46 8.06
C SER A 178 22.34 -4.41 7.94
N PHE A 179 21.79 -3.52 7.12
CA PHE A 179 20.35 -3.44 6.83
C PHE A 179 19.81 -4.64 6.01
N ALA A 180 20.68 -5.38 5.33
CA ALA A 180 20.29 -6.46 4.42
C ALA A 180 20.15 -7.81 5.13
N SER A 181 19.26 -8.67 4.60
CA SER A 181 19.09 -10.04 5.11
C SER A 181 20.32 -10.92 4.84
N GLU A 182 20.48 -12.01 5.58
CA GLU A 182 21.61 -12.94 5.40
C GLU A 182 21.70 -13.48 3.96
N ARG A 183 20.55 -13.70 3.30
CA ARG A 183 20.48 -14.13 1.89
C ARG A 183 21.06 -13.08 0.94
N TRP A 184 20.80 -11.80 1.18
CA TRP A 184 21.41 -10.71 0.43
C TRP A 184 22.90 -10.60 0.71
N ARG A 185 23.32 -10.67 1.98
CA ARG A 185 24.73 -10.59 2.36
C ARG A 185 25.58 -11.66 1.67
N LYS A 186 25.07 -12.90 1.55
CA LYS A 186 25.72 -14.00 0.81
C LYS A 186 25.86 -13.75 -0.70
N LEU A 187 25.00 -12.93 -1.30
CA LEU A 187 25.06 -12.58 -2.72
C LEU A 187 25.91 -11.34 -3.00
N VAL A 188 25.89 -10.39 -2.06
CA VAL A 188 26.59 -9.11 -2.20
C VAL A 188 28.05 -9.24 -1.79
N ARG A 189 28.36 -10.00 -0.74
CA ARG A 189 29.72 -10.13 -0.22
C ARG A 189 30.34 -11.47 -0.59
N ARG A 190 31.65 -11.44 -0.80
CA ARG A 190 32.50 -12.64 -0.76
C ARG A 190 33.60 -12.49 0.29
N PRO A 191 34.18 -13.60 0.76
CA PRO A 191 35.38 -13.59 1.60
C PRO A 191 36.52 -12.71 1.01
N HIS A 192 37.21 -11.98 1.87
CA HIS A 192 38.21 -10.96 1.48
C HIS A 192 39.50 -11.57 0.90
N ASP A 193 39.75 -12.85 1.18
CA ASP A 193 40.80 -13.68 0.60
C ASP A 193 40.60 -13.95 -0.91
N GLN A 194 39.38 -13.75 -1.44
CA GLN A 194 39.05 -13.96 -2.86
C GLN A 194 39.15 -12.68 -3.72
N GLY A 195 39.66 -11.59 -3.16
CA GLY A 195 39.85 -10.29 -3.82
C GLY A 195 38.72 -9.29 -3.53
N SER A 196 38.41 -8.38 -4.48
CA SER A 196 37.37 -7.34 -4.35
C SER A 196 36.08 -7.83 -3.65
N PRO A 197 35.69 -7.27 -2.49
CA PRO A 197 34.75 -7.94 -1.58
C PRO A 197 33.28 -7.88 -2.00
N THR A 198 32.90 -6.94 -2.87
CA THR A 198 31.49 -6.59 -3.11
C THR A 198 31.07 -6.84 -4.55
N ASN A 199 29.98 -7.59 -4.75
CA ASN A 199 29.34 -7.79 -6.04
C ASN A 199 28.44 -6.58 -6.35
N ARG A 200 28.83 -5.79 -7.35
CA ARG A 200 28.16 -4.55 -7.76
C ARG A 200 26.70 -4.78 -8.17
N ARG A 201 26.43 -5.84 -8.95
CA ARG A 201 25.08 -6.11 -9.49
C ARG A 201 24.10 -6.45 -8.38
N TYR A 202 24.53 -7.29 -7.44
CA TYR A 202 23.71 -7.64 -6.29
C TYR A 202 23.65 -6.53 -5.26
N LEU A 203 24.68 -5.68 -5.14
CA LEU A 203 24.62 -4.47 -4.31
C LEU A 203 23.56 -3.50 -4.84
N GLU A 204 23.56 -3.21 -6.14
CA GLU A 204 22.54 -2.38 -6.80
C GLU A 204 21.13 -2.90 -6.51
N LEU A 205 20.89 -4.18 -6.77
CA LEU A 205 19.60 -4.81 -6.50
C LEU A 205 19.24 -4.77 -5.02
N CYS A 206 20.18 -5.08 -4.12
CA CYS A 206 19.97 -5.08 -2.68
C CYS A 206 19.53 -3.69 -2.20
N VAL A 207 20.30 -2.65 -2.53
CA VAL A 207 19.99 -1.27 -2.12
C VAL A 207 18.64 -0.83 -2.67
N LEU A 208 18.38 -1.00 -3.97
CA LEU A 208 17.11 -0.58 -4.58
C LEU A 208 15.91 -1.35 -4.01
N SER A 209 16.06 -2.64 -3.71
CA SER A 209 15.02 -3.45 -3.06
C SER A 209 14.73 -2.98 -1.64
N HIS A 210 15.76 -2.61 -0.87
CA HIS A 210 15.60 -2.11 0.49
C HIS A 210 15.04 -0.68 0.51
N MET A 211 15.42 0.18 -0.44
CA MET A 211 14.81 1.51 -0.60
C MET A 211 13.28 1.42 -0.79
N VAL A 212 12.79 0.43 -1.54
CA VAL A 212 11.35 0.21 -1.71
C VAL A 212 10.67 -0.16 -0.40
N ASN A 213 11.34 -0.95 0.44
CA ASN A 213 10.78 -1.31 1.74
C ASN A 213 10.77 -0.11 2.68
N GLU A 214 11.86 0.66 2.74
CA GLU A 214 11.95 1.85 3.59
C GLU A 214 11.01 2.98 3.12
N LEU A 215 10.78 3.14 1.81
CA LEU A 215 9.75 4.06 1.30
C LEU A 215 8.33 3.64 1.69
N ARG A 216 8.07 2.33 1.81
CA ARG A 216 6.76 1.82 2.21
C ARG A 216 6.54 1.88 3.72
N SER A 217 7.58 1.71 4.52
CA SER A 217 7.51 1.87 5.97
C SER A 217 7.57 3.33 6.41
N GLY A 218 8.03 4.22 5.54
CA GLY A 218 8.22 5.63 5.84
C GLY A 218 9.59 5.92 6.49
N ASP A 219 10.51 4.95 6.52
CA ASP A 219 11.89 5.10 7.01
C ASP A 219 12.79 5.86 6.02
N LEU A 220 12.37 5.91 4.75
CA LEU A 220 12.98 6.69 3.68
C LEU A 220 11.93 7.63 3.09
N CYS A 221 12.29 8.89 2.85
CA CYS A 221 11.40 9.88 2.26
C CYS A 221 12.05 10.60 1.06
N VAL A 222 11.22 11.26 0.26
CA VAL A 222 11.63 12.05 -0.90
C VAL A 222 11.40 13.52 -0.62
N VAL A 223 12.47 14.32 -0.67
CA VAL A 223 12.40 15.75 -0.36
C VAL A 223 11.54 16.49 -1.40
N GLY A 224 10.58 17.25 -0.90
CA GLY A 224 9.66 18.04 -1.72
C GLY A 224 8.64 17.22 -2.49
N SER A 225 8.38 15.99 -2.05
CA SER A 225 7.19 15.21 -2.40
C SER A 225 6.09 15.44 -1.34
N ASP A 226 4.89 14.86 -1.49
CA ASP A 226 3.78 14.97 -0.53
C ASP A 226 3.47 13.60 0.07
N ALA A 227 3.09 12.62 -0.77
CA ALA A 227 2.77 11.27 -0.32
C ALA A 227 3.96 10.50 0.28
N PHE A 228 5.18 10.82 -0.17
CA PHE A 228 6.44 10.24 0.32
C PHE A 228 7.31 11.26 1.05
N ALA A 229 6.71 12.35 1.56
CA ALA A 229 7.41 13.36 2.33
C ALA A 229 7.83 12.82 3.72
N ASP A 230 8.71 13.55 4.39
CA ASP A 230 8.97 13.31 5.80
C ASP A 230 7.71 13.61 6.62
N TYR A 231 7.03 12.57 7.08
CA TYR A 231 5.81 12.70 7.89
C TYR A 231 6.06 13.50 9.18
N ARG A 232 7.30 13.50 9.70
CA ARG A 232 7.66 14.22 10.93
C ARG A 232 7.53 15.73 10.77
N ALA A 233 7.64 16.25 9.54
CA ALA A 233 7.40 17.67 9.25
C ALA A 233 5.94 18.10 9.49
N HIS A 234 5.00 17.15 9.51
CA HIS A 234 3.59 17.39 9.83
C HIS A 234 3.29 17.26 11.32
N LEU A 235 4.24 16.80 12.14
CA LEU A 235 4.10 16.68 13.58
C LEU A 235 4.45 18.00 14.27
N LEU A 236 3.97 18.16 15.51
CA LEU A 236 4.38 19.30 16.33
C LEU A 236 5.90 19.28 16.51
N PRO A 237 6.58 20.44 16.35
CA PRO A 237 7.98 20.55 16.70
C PRO A 237 8.21 20.09 18.15
N TRP A 238 9.30 19.37 18.37
CA TRP A 238 9.59 18.74 19.68
C TRP A 238 9.49 19.73 20.84
N ARG A 239 10.04 20.94 20.67
CA ARG A 239 9.98 22.02 21.67
C ARG A 239 8.55 22.43 22.03
N GLU A 240 7.65 22.43 21.06
CA GLU A 240 6.25 22.77 21.31
C GLU A 240 5.51 21.59 21.98
N CYS A 241 5.85 20.36 21.58
CA CYS A 241 5.35 19.15 22.23
C CYS A 241 5.72 19.11 23.72
N GLU A 242 7.00 19.32 24.06
CA GLU A 242 7.48 19.35 25.45
C GLU A 242 6.74 20.37 26.31
N ARG A 243 6.47 21.57 25.77
CA ARG A 243 5.73 22.62 26.47
C ARG A 243 4.28 22.22 26.77
N ARG A 244 3.64 21.47 25.86
CA ARG A 244 2.24 21.04 25.97
C ARG A 244 2.07 19.71 26.73
N LEU A 245 3.16 18.95 26.90
CA LEU A 245 3.14 17.62 27.49
C LEU A 245 2.48 17.58 28.89
N PRO A 246 2.80 18.48 29.85
CA PRO A 246 2.19 18.41 31.18
C PRO A 246 0.68 18.58 31.17
N GLU A 247 0.16 19.52 30.36
CA GLU A 247 -1.29 19.76 30.22
C GLU A 247 -1.99 18.56 29.56
N TYR A 248 -1.36 17.97 28.54
CA TYR A 248 -1.90 16.78 27.87
C TYR A 248 -1.96 15.57 28.80
N CYS A 249 -0.87 15.32 29.54
CA CYS A 249 -0.79 14.26 30.54
C CYS A 249 -1.86 14.44 31.64
N ALA A 250 -2.06 15.65 32.13
CA ALA A 250 -3.10 15.95 33.12
C ALA A 250 -4.52 15.69 32.59
N LYS A 251 -4.80 15.96 31.29
CA LYS A 251 -6.12 15.70 30.69
C LYS A 251 -6.43 14.21 30.52
N LEU A 252 -5.41 13.38 30.42
CA LEU A 252 -5.54 11.93 30.24
C LEU A 252 -5.32 11.14 31.53
N ASP A 253 -5.15 11.83 32.66
CA ASP A 253 -4.78 11.22 33.95
C ASP A 253 -3.53 10.34 33.84
N MET A 254 -2.56 10.75 32.99
CA MET A 254 -1.32 10.04 32.76
C MET A 254 -0.14 10.76 33.44
N PRO A 255 0.86 10.05 33.98
CA PRO A 255 2.06 10.68 34.50
C PRO A 255 2.83 11.42 33.40
N ALA A 256 3.33 12.62 33.71
CA ALA A 256 4.10 13.46 32.78
C ALA A 256 5.59 13.08 32.65
N ASN A 257 6.05 12.09 33.42
CA ASN A 257 7.42 11.61 33.40
C ASN A 257 7.50 10.14 32.94
N ALA A 258 8.61 9.77 32.31
CA ALA A 258 8.77 8.47 31.67
C ALA A 258 8.73 7.30 32.67
N GLN A 259 9.42 7.43 33.82
CA GLN A 259 9.45 6.38 34.85
C GLN A 259 8.04 6.06 35.36
N ASP A 260 7.31 7.06 35.84
CA ASP A 260 5.98 6.88 36.42
C ASP A 260 4.97 6.45 35.35
N PHE A 261 5.10 6.95 34.11
CA PHE A 261 4.27 6.50 32.99
C PHE A 261 4.44 5.01 32.72
N VAL A 262 5.69 4.50 32.71
CA VAL A 262 5.98 3.07 32.54
C VAL A 262 5.42 2.25 33.71
N VAL A 263 5.57 2.72 34.95
CA VAL A 263 5.02 2.04 36.13
C VAL A 263 3.50 1.98 36.05
N HIS A 264 2.84 3.11 35.77
CA HIS A 264 1.41 3.21 35.59
C HIS A 264 0.90 2.27 34.48
N LEU A 265 1.54 2.27 33.31
CA LEU A 265 1.15 1.42 32.19
C LEU A 265 1.29 -0.07 32.52
N ARG A 266 2.38 -0.47 33.21
CA ARG A 266 2.56 -1.85 33.67
C ARG A 266 1.46 -2.26 34.63
N GLN A 267 1.11 -1.39 35.57
CA GLN A 267 0.04 -1.66 36.53
C GLN A 267 -1.31 -1.77 35.82
N TRP A 268 -1.65 -0.83 34.94
CA TRP A 268 -2.89 -0.85 34.15
C TRP A 268 -3.02 -2.11 33.31
N LEU A 269 -1.97 -2.52 32.60
CA LEU A 269 -1.96 -3.76 31.81
C LEU A 269 -2.11 -5.00 32.71
N THR A 270 -1.44 -5.02 33.86
CA THR A 270 -1.51 -6.14 34.81
C THR A 270 -2.91 -6.28 35.41
N ASP A 271 -3.51 -5.17 35.84
CA ASP A 271 -4.86 -5.18 36.42
C ASP A 271 -5.93 -5.50 35.36
N THR A 272 -5.75 -5.02 34.13
CA THR A 272 -6.59 -5.39 32.99
C THR A 272 -6.48 -6.89 32.69
N ALA A 273 -5.26 -7.45 32.69
CA ALA A 273 -5.05 -8.88 32.50
C ALA A 273 -5.74 -9.70 33.61
N ARG A 274 -5.57 -9.32 34.89
CA ARG A 274 -6.26 -9.97 36.02
C ARG A 274 -7.78 -9.90 35.89
N THR A 275 -8.31 -8.74 35.49
CA THR A 275 -9.76 -8.55 35.27
C THR A 275 -10.26 -9.42 34.12
N LEU A 276 -9.47 -9.50 33.04
CA LEU A 276 -9.76 -10.38 31.92
C LEU A 276 -9.79 -11.83 32.35
N ASP A 277 -8.76 -12.31 33.05
CA ASP A 277 -8.65 -13.69 33.56
C ASP A 277 -9.82 -14.05 34.48
N ALA A 278 -10.20 -13.15 35.39
CA ALA A 278 -11.35 -13.35 36.27
C ALA A 278 -12.68 -13.42 35.50
N SER A 279 -12.84 -12.60 34.45
CA SER A 279 -14.05 -12.57 33.62
C SER A 279 -14.04 -13.58 32.46
N PHE A 280 -12.93 -14.27 32.22
CA PHE A 280 -12.76 -15.20 31.11
C PHE A 280 -13.72 -16.39 31.17
N PRO A 281 -13.99 -17.02 32.34
CA PRO A 281 -14.97 -18.12 32.43
C PRO A 281 -16.34 -17.77 31.87
N ASP A 282 -16.79 -16.53 32.05
CA ASP A 282 -18.09 -16.03 31.60
C ASP A 282 -18.10 -15.64 30.12
N LYS A 283 -16.92 -15.45 29.51
CA LYS A 283 -16.73 -14.99 28.13
C LYS A 283 -16.30 -16.10 27.16
N ARG A 284 -16.30 -17.37 27.59
CA ARG A 284 -15.92 -18.56 26.78
C ARG A 284 -16.72 -18.74 25.48
N GLN A 285 -17.89 -18.11 25.38
CA GLN A 285 -18.69 -18.09 24.15
C GLN A 285 -18.13 -17.14 23.09
N HIS A 286 -17.28 -16.17 23.48
CA HIS A 286 -16.69 -15.17 22.60
C HIS A 286 -15.19 -15.38 22.36
N VAL A 287 -14.45 -15.86 23.36
CA VAL A 287 -13.00 -16.08 23.27
C VAL A 287 -12.63 -17.41 23.92
N THR A 288 -11.82 -18.22 23.25
CA THR A 288 -11.29 -19.49 23.77
C THR A 288 -9.80 -19.59 23.50
N ILE A 289 -9.03 -20.19 24.40
CA ILE A 289 -7.61 -20.47 24.18
C ILE A 289 -7.49 -21.85 23.52
N GLY A 290 -6.83 -21.92 22.36
CA GLY A 290 -6.59 -23.16 21.62
C GLY A 290 -5.58 -24.07 22.32
N GLN A 291 -5.42 -25.30 21.83
CA GLN A 291 -4.49 -26.28 22.42
C GLN A 291 -3.02 -25.81 22.38
N ASP A 292 -2.68 -24.98 21.40
CA ASP A 292 -1.33 -24.41 21.23
C ASP A 292 -1.12 -23.11 22.05
N GLY A 293 -2.10 -22.70 22.87
CA GLY A 293 -2.02 -21.48 23.69
C GLY A 293 -2.45 -20.19 22.98
N GLU A 294 -2.85 -20.27 21.70
CA GLU A 294 -3.28 -19.10 20.92
C GLU A 294 -4.74 -18.71 21.22
N PRO A 295 -5.05 -17.41 21.43
CA PRO A 295 -6.41 -16.95 21.65
C PRO A 295 -7.23 -16.97 20.34
N VAL A 296 -8.34 -17.69 20.35
CA VAL A 296 -9.28 -17.79 19.23
C VAL A 296 -10.55 -16.99 19.56
N LEU A 297 -10.78 -15.93 18.78
CA LEU A 297 -12.02 -15.16 18.82
C LEU A 297 -13.12 -15.92 18.07
N LYS A 298 -14.19 -16.31 18.75
CA LYS A 298 -15.37 -16.90 18.12
C LYS A 298 -16.19 -15.83 17.42
N ARG A 299 -16.75 -16.18 16.26
CA ARG A 299 -17.60 -15.27 15.48
C ARG A 299 -18.76 -14.77 16.32
N THR A 300 -18.86 -13.45 16.49
CA THR A 300 -20.00 -12.82 17.17
C THR A 300 -21.28 -13.15 16.42
N ILE A 301 -22.21 -13.83 17.09
CA ILE A 301 -23.55 -14.07 16.55
C ILE A 301 -24.30 -12.75 16.61
N ALA A 302 -24.85 -12.32 15.48
CA ALA A 302 -25.67 -11.11 15.43
C ALA A 302 -26.86 -11.28 16.39
N ARG A 303 -27.11 -10.27 17.23
CA ARG A 303 -28.32 -10.25 18.05
C ARG A 303 -29.53 -10.26 17.13
N GLU A 304 -30.45 -11.20 17.34
CA GLU A 304 -31.71 -11.21 16.60
C GLU A 304 -32.46 -9.90 16.89
N ILE A 305 -32.91 -9.23 15.83
CA ILE A 305 -33.73 -8.04 15.95
C ILE A 305 -35.12 -8.51 16.40
N PRO A 306 -35.61 -8.08 17.57
CA PRO A 306 -36.90 -8.56 18.07
C PRO A 306 -38.04 -8.08 17.18
N ALA A 307 -39.09 -8.90 17.05
CA ALA A 307 -40.26 -8.56 16.24
C ALA A 307 -40.93 -7.23 16.67
N SER A 308 -40.82 -6.88 17.95
CA SER A 308 -41.29 -5.59 18.50
C SER A 308 -40.53 -4.40 17.91
N ALA A 309 -39.23 -4.51 17.65
CA ALA A 309 -38.44 -3.44 17.02
C ALA A 309 -38.83 -3.24 15.56
N ILE A 310 -39.10 -4.33 14.82
CA ILE A 310 -39.59 -4.27 13.44
C ILE A 310 -40.99 -3.63 13.40
N ALA A 311 -41.89 -4.06 14.29
CA ALA A 311 -43.23 -3.50 14.39
C ALA A 311 -43.20 -2.00 14.74
N LEU A 312 -42.31 -1.61 15.67
CA LEU A 312 -42.09 -0.22 16.03
C LEU A 312 -41.52 0.60 14.87
N GLN A 313 -40.62 0.06 14.04
CA GLN A 313 -40.12 0.76 12.86
C GLN A 313 -41.21 0.97 11.79
N GLN A 314 -42.10 -0.01 11.62
CA GLN A 314 -43.16 0.07 10.61
C GLN A 314 -44.29 1.04 10.99
N ALA A 315 -44.60 1.20 12.28
CA ALA A 315 -45.69 2.08 12.72
C ALA A 315 -45.50 3.57 12.33
N PRO A 316 -44.31 4.19 12.48
CA PRO A 316 -43.98 5.52 11.94
C PRO A 316 -44.02 5.55 10.42
N ILE A 317 -43.42 4.57 9.74
CA ILE A 317 -43.34 4.54 8.27
C ILE A 317 -44.74 4.56 7.64
N ARG A 318 -45.71 3.82 8.20
CA ARG A 318 -47.11 3.82 7.73
C ARG A 318 -47.82 5.16 7.90
N ARG A 319 -47.38 5.99 8.84
CA ARG A 319 -47.96 7.32 9.12
C ARG A 319 -47.23 8.44 8.38
N MET A 320 -46.08 8.16 7.77
CA MET A 320 -45.31 9.15 7.02
C MET A 320 -45.80 9.23 5.57
N PRO A 321 -46.20 10.41 5.08
CA PRO A 321 -46.53 10.59 3.68
C PRO A 321 -45.28 10.45 2.81
N THR A 322 -45.44 9.87 1.62
CA THR A 322 -44.38 9.91 0.60
C THR A 322 -44.22 11.34 0.10
N ARG A 323 -43.00 11.88 0.16
CA ARG A 323 -42.67 13.22 -0.34
C ARG A 323 -41.54 13.12 -1.37
N ASN A 324 -41.65 13.88 -2.45
CA ASN A 324 -40.56 14.02 -3.40
C ASN A 324 -39.45 14.86 -2.75
N LEU A 325 -38.21 14.37 -2.81
CA LEU A 325 -37.06 15.05 -2.19
C LEU A 325 -36.84 16.45 -2.78
N LEU A 326 -37.16 16.65 -4.06
CA LEU A 326 -37.09 17.98 -4.69
C LEU A 326 -38.13 18.94 -4.12
N ASP A 327 -39.33 18.47 -3.78
CA ASP A 327 -40.37 19.30 -3.16
C ASP A 327 -39.97 19.69 -1.73
N VAL A 328 -39.28 18.79 -1.02
CA VAL A 328 -38.71 19.09 0.30
C VAL A 328 -37.65 20.19 0.18
N LEU A 329 -36.74 20.08 -0.79
CA LEU A 329 -35.71 21.09 -1.03
C LEU A 329 -36.32 22.44 -1.47
N ALA A 330 -37.34 22.43 -2.32
CA ALA A 330 -38.06 23.62 -2.75
C ALA A 330 -38.79 24.28 -1.57
N ASN A 331 -39.41 23.50 -0.69
CA ASN A 331 -40.04 24.00 0.54
C ASN A 331 -39.01 24.63 1.49
N ILE A 332 -37.86 23.98 1.68
CA ILE A 332 -36.78 24.55 2.52
C ILE A 332 -36.33 25.88 1.94
N GLU A 333 -36.11 25.97 0.62
CA GLU A 333 -35.74 27.23 -0.03
C GLU A 333 -36.81 28.31 0.08
N HIS A 334 -38.09 27.94 -0.02
CA HIS A 334 -39.19 28.87 0.14
C HIS A 334 -39.21 29.52 1.53
N TRP A 335 -38.90 28.76 2.58
CA TRP A 335 -38.95 29.25 3.96
C TRP A 335 -37.66 29.91 4.44
N THR A 336 -36.51 29.42 4.00
CA THR A 336 -35.19 29.85 4.53
C THR A 336 -34.45 30.79 3.58
N HIS A 337 -34.76 30.75 2.28
CA HIS A 337 -34.01 31.43 1.23
C HIS A 337 -32.51 31.13 1.28
N PHE A 338 -32.12 29.92 1.70
CA PHE A 338 -30.72 29.53 1.87
C PHE A 338 -29.90 29.67 0.58
N THR A 339 -30.55 29.62 -0.59
CA THR A 339 -29.83 29.80 -1.86
C THR A 339 -29.25 31.20 -2.08
N ARG A 340 -29.61 32.20 -1.24
CA ARG A 340 -29.01 33.55 -1.24
C ARG A 340 -27.50 33.53 -0.98
N HIS A 341 -26.99 32.51 -0.28
CA HIS A 341 -25.58 32.35 0.01
C HIS A 341 -24.78 31.81 -1.19
N PHE A 342 -25.47 31.37 -2.26
CA PHE A 342 -24.85 30.83 -3.47
C PHE A 342 -24.72 31.89 -4.56
N GLY A 343 -23.56 31.89 -5.24
CA GLY A 343 -23.26 32.88 -6.26
C GLY A 343 -21.81 32.83 -6.72
N PRO A 344 -21.37 33.66 -7.64
CA PRO A 344 -19.98 33.73 -8.07
C PRO A 344 -19.03 34.00 -6.90
N LEU A 345 -17.81 33.45 -6.95
CA LEU A 345 -16.74 33.74 -5.97
C LEU A 345 -16.39 35.24 -5.88
N SER A 346 -16.70 36.01 -6.93
CA SER A 346 -16.53 37.47 -6.98
C SER A 346 -17.57 38.26 -6.19
N GLY A 347 -18.64 37.64 -5.69
CA GLY A 347 -19.71 38.34 -4.96
C GLY A 347 -20.69 39.14 -5.83
N SER A 348 -20.56 39.06 -7.16
CA SER A 348 -21.49 39.67 -8.11
C SER A 348 -22.79 38.87 -8.25
N ASP A 349 -23.85 39.49 -8.75
CA ASP A 349 -25.12 38.79 -9.03
C ASP A 349 -24.90 37.55 -9.92
N PRO A 350 -25.57 36.40 -9.69
CA PRO A 350 -25.26 35.13 -10.36
C PRO A 350 -25.33 35.16 -11.88
N LYS A 351 -26.04 36.12 -12.48
CA LYS A 351 -26.30 36.18 -13.94
C LYS A 351 -26.86 34.86 -14.50
N ILE A 352 -27.54 34.08 -13.66
CA ILE A 352 -28.16 32.80 -14.00
C ILE A 352 -29.68 33.01 -13.98
N ARG A 353 -30.36 32.73 -15.10
CA ARG A 353 -31.83 32.65 -15.13
C ARG A 353 -32.33 31.55 -14.19
N ASN A 354 -33.33 31.86 -13.36
CA ASN A 354 -33.88 30.97 -12.33
C ASN A 354 -32.77 30.36 -11.43
N ALA A 355 -31.98 31.20 -10.78
CA ALA A 355 -30.82 30.77 -10.00
C ALA A 355 -31.19 29.77 -8.88
N ALA A 356 -32.24 30.05 -8.10
CA ALA A 356 -32.70 29.17 -7.01
C ALA A 356 -33.04 27.76 -7.52
N GLU A 357 -33.84 27.65 -8.58
CA GLU A 357 -34.19 26.37 -9.22
C GLU A 357 -32.93 25.60 -9.65
N ARG A 358 -31.96 26.28 -10.27
CA ARG A 358 -30.68 25.67 -10.67
C ARG A 358 -29.83 25.22 -9.51
N TYR A 359 -29.83 25.96 -8.40
CA TYR A 359 -29.11 25.56 -7.19
C TYR A 359 -29.74 24.29 -6.58
N LEU A 360 -31.06 24.23 -6.43
CA LEU A 360 -31.76 23.07 -5.87
C LEU A 360 -31.51 21.80 -6.69
N LEU A 361 -31.60 21.89 -8.02
CA LEU A 361 -31.34 20.75 -8.90
C LEU A 361 -29.88 20.30 -8.84
N THR A 362 -28.94 21.23 -8.71
CA THR A 362 -27.50 20.92 -8.59
C THR A 362 -27.18 20.25 -7.25
N ILE A 363 -27.76 20.74 -6.14
CA ILE A 363 -27.60 20.16 -4.80
C ILE A 363 -28.19 18.75 -4.76
N PHE A 364 -29.39 18.54 -5.29
CA PHE A 364 -30.00 17.22 -5.38
C PHE A 364 -29.12 16.24 -6.18
N ALA A 365 -28.61 16.65 -7.34
CA ALA A 365 -27.74 15.84 -8.19
C ALA A 365 -26.41 15.43 -7.51
N MET A 366 -25.86 16.33 -6.70
CA MET A 366 -24.64 16.13 -5.91
C MET A 366 -24.91 15.18 -4.74
N ALA A 367 -25.94 15.45 -3.94
CA ALA A 367 -26.29 14.67 -2.75
C ALA A 367 -26.71 13.23 -3.10
N ALA A 368 -27.39 13.03 -4.23
CA ALA A 368 -27.76 11.70 -4.72
C ALA A 368 -26.58 10.91 -5.33
N THR A 369 -25.36 11.47 -5.37
CA THR A 369 -24.16 10.86 -5.98
C THR A 369 -24.32 10.54 -7.47
N TRP A 370 -25.27 11.18 -8.16
CA TRP A 370 -25.49 11.00 -9.60
C TRP A 370 -24.49 11.81 -10.42
N GLY A 371 -24.13 12.99 -9.92
CA GLY A 371 -23.28 13.95 -10.61
C GLY A 371 -23.99 14.64 -11.80
N PRO A 372 -23.44 15.76 -12.29
CA PRO A 372 -24.06 16.59 -13.34
C PRO A 372 -24.49 15.83 -14.61
N PRO A 373 -23.72 14.87 -15.16
CA PRO A 373 -24.09 14.20 -16.41
C PRO A 373 -25.27 13.25 -16.29
N ARG A 374 -25.38 12.51 -15.19
CA ARG A 374 -26.50 11.57 -14.98
C ARG A 374 -27.77 12.29 -14.57
N ALA A 375 -27.66 13.29 -13.69
CA ALA A 375 -28.81 14.07 -13.27
C ALA A 375 -29.48 14.82 -14.44
N ALA A 376 -28.70 15.47 -15.31
CA ALA A 376 -29.23 16.18 -16.46
C ALA A 376 -30.02 15.27 -17.44
N ARG A 377 -29.62 13.99 -17.60
CA ARG A 377 -30.36 13.03 -18.44
C ARG A 377 -31.78 12.74 -17.93
N HIS A 378 -32.01 12.86 -16.62
CA HIS A 378 -33.30 12.61 -15.99
C HIS A 378 -34.14 13.89 -15.80
N MET A 379 -33.58 15.08 -16.08
CA MET A 379 -34.24 16.38 -15.87
C MET A 379 -34.67 17.08 -17.18
N GLY A 380 -34.51 16.39 -18.32
CA GLY A 380 -34.92 16.89 -19.64
C GLY A 380 -34.20 18.16 -20.08
N ASP A 381 -34.82 18.94 -20.97
CA ASP A 381 -34.20 20.11 -21.62
C ASP A 381 -34.01 21.33 -20.70
N ARG A 382 -34.43 21.26 -19.43
CA ARG A 382 -34.37 22.41 -18.51
C ARG A 382 -32.96 22.71 -18.00
N VAL A 383 -32.10 21.68 -17.90
CA VAL A 383 -30.74 21.83 -17.35
C VAL A 383 -29.74 20.91 -18.06
N THR A 384 -28.65 21.48 -18.58
CA THR A 384 -27.57 20.69 -19.20
C THR A 384 -26.50 20.29 -18.17
N PRO A 385 -25.71 19.22 -18.45
CA PRO A 385 -24.58 18.84 -17.59
C PRO A 385 -23.57 19.97 -17.37
N GLN A 386 -23.36 20.81 -18.40
CA GLN A 386 -22.44 21.94 -18.35
C GLN A 386 -22.95 23.03 -17.39
N MET A 387 -24.26 23.29 -17.37
CA MET A 387 -24.87 24.28 -16.48
C MET A 387 -24.79 23.86 -15.01
N MET A 388 -25.09 22.59 -14.71
CA MET A 388 -24.91 22.05 -13.35
C MET A 388 -23.44 22.03 -12.92
N SER A 389 -22.54 21.64 -13.83
CA SER A 389 -21.11 21.63 -13.54
C SER A 389 -20.58 23.04 -13.28
N PHE A 390 -21.07 24.04 -14.02
CA PHE A 390 -20.76 25.45 -13.82
C PHE A 390 -21.21 25.92 -12.44
N VAL A 391 -22.47 25.69 -12.08
CA VAL A 391 -23.05 26.07 -10.79
C VAL A 391 -22.28 25.43 -9.64
N ASN A 392 -22.06 24.11 -9.73
CA ASN A 392 -21.34 23.40 -8.68
C ASN A 392 -19.91 23.91 -8.49
N ARG A 393 -19.19 24.23 -9.58
CA ARG A 393 -17.78 24.62 -9.50
C ARG A 393 -17.58 26.07 -9.10
N ARG A 394 -18.50 26.95 -9.49
CA ARG A 394 -18.31 28.41 -9.36
C ARG A 394 -19.19 29.04 -8.30
N HIS A 395 -20.33 28.43 -7.97
CA HIS A 395 -21.34 29.04 -7.12
C HIS A 395 -21.56 28.31 -5.78
N LEU A 396 -21.18 27.04 -5.71
CA LEU A 396 -21.31 26.19 -4.52
C LEU A 396 -19.90 25.84 -4.00
N SER A 397 -19.40 26.61 -3.04
CA SER A 397 -18.19 26.25 -2.28
C SER A 397 -18.57 25.59 -0.95
N LEU A 398 -17.66 24.81 -0.37
CA LEU A 398 -17.86 24.19 0.94
C LEU A 398 -18.23 25.23 2.00
N GLU A 399 -17.49 26.33 2.04
CA GLU A 399 -17.73 27.45 2.96
C GLU A 399 -19.15 28.01 2.84
N ARG A 400 -19.67 28.15 1.62
CA ARG A 400 -21.03 28.66 1.39
C ARG A 400 -22.13 27.66 1.72
N LEU A 401 -21.85 26.37 1.52
CA LEU A 401 -22.75 25.31 1.99
C LEU A 401 -22.82 25.32 3.52
N GLU A 402 -21.70 25.53 4.20
CA GLU A 402 -21.67 25.68 5.65
C GLU A 402 -22.40 26.94 6.12
N THR A 403 -22.22 28.08 5.45
CA THR A 403 -22.97 29.31 5.77
C THR A 403 -24.47 29.08 5.62
N ALA A 404 -24.90 28.48 4.51
CA ALA A 404 -26.31 28.16 4.26
C ALA A 404 -26.89 27.09 5.20
N GLN A 405 -26.05 26.33 5.90
CA GLN A 405 -26.48 25.39 6.93
C GLN A 405 -26.63 26.07 8.29
N ARG A 406 -25.81 27.10 8.58
CA ARG A 406 -25.79 27.80 9.87
C ARG A 406 -26.84 28.91 9.97
N GLU A 407 -27.08 29.62 8.87
CA GLU A 407 -27.99 30.77 8.73
C GLU A 407 -29.26 30.41 7.96
#